data_AF-C9XVV8-F1
#
_entry.id   AF-C9XVV8-F1
#
_cell.length_a   1.000
_cell.length_b   1.000
_cell.length_c   1.000
_cell.angle_alpha   90.00
_cell.angle_beta   90.00
_cell.angle_gamma   90.00
#
_symmetry.space_group_name_H-M   'P 1'
#
loop_
_entity.id
_entity.type
_entity.pdbx_description
1 polymer ?
#
loop_
_entity_poly.entity_id
_entity_poly.type
_entity_poly.pdbx_seq_one_letter_code
_entity_poly.pdbx_strand_id
1 'polypeptide(L)'
;MIYYLFISFVFLVILADIFFVTDAKIRAFFYTILFTIIVVFVGLRYQTGLDWSFYINLYKGSSSSLAIEPGYYLLSYVSSFFIGYWFYQGLITAFLLICLHRYFKEYTKNYLFCIGIFFLYQFIFVSEALRQIIALSIILIAYKKLYQKNIFQFCALSILAILFHVSAIIVFAIIPFSNHRNVNILKMLTVVGVILAVLNIYPIEYIIKLISMLPAGGYIEKIKWYSQDDYAGTVLTFSLTFKLIAVFLFDYRFNYIKSNEPIFINTKK
;
A
#
# COMPACT_ATOMS: atom_id res chain seq x y z
N MET A 1 15.78 12.29 16.71
CA MET A 1 16.64 11.22 17.28
C MET A 1 15.95 9.85 17.25
N ILE A 2 14.78 9.67 17.89
CA ILE A 2 14.14 8.34 18.00
C ILE A 2 13.75 7.71 16.65
N TYR A 3 13.28 8.51 15.68
CA TYR A 3 13.01 8.04 14.32
C TYR A 3 14.25 7.54 13.58
N TYR A 4 15.40 8.20 13.76
CA TYR A 4 16.66 7.75 13.18
C TYR A 4 17.10 6.41 13.77
N LEU A 5 16.96 6.24 15.09
CA LEU A 5 17.24 4.97 15.75
C LEU A 5 16.34 3.85 15.23
N PHE A 6 15.05 4.12 15.07
CA PHE A 6 14.11 3.17 14.47
C PHE A 6 14.50 2.81 13.04
N ILE A 7 14.79 3.79 12.18
CA ILE A 7 15.20 3.57 10.79
C ILE A 7 16.50 2.77 10.72
N SER A 8 17.53 3.17 11.48
CA SER A 8 18.81 2.46 11.55
C SER A 8 18.63 1.04 12.04
N PHE A 9 17.79 0.81 13.06
CA PHE A 9 17.49 -0.53 13.54
C PHE A 9 16.83 -1.40 12.46
N VAL A 10 15.77 -0.89 11.81
CA VAL A 10 15.08 -1.61 10.73
C VAL A 10 16.06 -1.91 9.59
N PHE A 11 16.91 -0.95 9.22
CA PHE A 11 17.95 -1.14 8.20
C PHE A 11 18.95 -2.24 8.57
N LEU A 12 19.40 -2.30 9.82
CA LEU A 12 20.31 -3.37 10.29
C LEU A 12 19.64 -4.74 10.25
N VAL A 13 18.36 -4.86 10.61
CA VAL A 13 17.62 -6.13 10.51
C VAL A 13 17.49 -6.58 9.05
N ILE A 14 17.24 -5.65 8.13
CA ILE A 14 17.18 -5.91 6.68
C ILE A 14 18.52 -6.42 6.16
N LEU A 15 19.63 -5.76 6.53
CA LEU A 15 20.98 -6.23 6.14
C LEU A 15 21.27 -7.61 6.73
N ALA A 16 20.90 -7.85 7.98
CA ALA A 16 21.05 -9.16 8.61
C ALA A 16 20.27 -10.24 7.86
N ASP A 17 19.05 -9.95 7.43
CA ASP A 17 18.21 -10.90 6.68
C ASP A 17 18.82 -11.32 5.33
N ILE A 18 19.56 -10.43 4.69
CA ILE A 18 20.26 -10.70 3.42
C ILE A 18 21.55 -11.48 3.66
N PHE A 19 22.41 -10.99 4.55
CA PHE A 19 23.81 -11.44 4.61
C PHE A 19 24.08 -12.52 5.66
N PHE A 20 23.35 -12.54 6.77
CA PHE A 20 23.72 -13.33 7.95
C PHE A 20 22.66 -14.36 8.35
N VAL A 21 21.38 -14.04 8.18
CA VAL A 21 20.30 -14.93 8.60
C VAL A 21 20.06 -15.98 7.53
N THR A 22 20.53 -17.20 7.79
CA THR A 22 20.29 -18.37 6.94
C THR A 22 19.25 -19.32 7.56
N ASP A 23 19.29 -19.47 8.88
CA ASP A 23 18.42 -20.36 9.66
C ASP A 23 16.99 -19.80 9.85
N ALA A 24 16.00 -20.68 9.76
CA ALA A 24 14.58 -20.31 9.85
C ALA A 24 14.14 -19.90 11.26
N LYS A 25 14.71 -20.49 12.32
CA LYS A 25 14.42 -20.13 13.72
C LYS A 25 15.00 -18.76 14.03
N ILE A 26 16.24 -18.50 13.59
CA ILE A 26 16.86 -17.17 13.73
C ILE A 26 16.02 -16.12 13.00
N ARG A 27 15.56 -16.41 11.79
CA ARG A 27 14.68 -15.50 11.04
C ARG A 27 13.35 -15.24 11.75
N ALA A 28 12.74 -16.27 12.33
CA ALA A 28 11.51 -16.12 13.12
C ALA A 28 11.74 -15.28 14.39
N PHE A 29 12.90 -15.40 15.03
CA PHE A 29 13.27 -14.56 16.17
C PHE A 29 13.39 -13.08 15.76
N PHE A 30 14.15 -12.78 14.70
CA PHE A 30 14.24 -11.42 14.17
C PHE A 30 12.90 -10.88 13.67
N TYR A 31 12.04 -11.73 13.12
CA TYR A 31 10.67 -11.36 12.79
C TYR A 31 9.90 -10.89 14.01
N THR A 32 9.94 -11.64 15.12
CA THR A 32 9.24 -11.26 16.35
C THR A 32 9.74 -9.92 16.89
N ILE A 33 11.05 -9.69 16.85
CA ILE A 33 11.64 -8.40 17.24
C ILE A 33 11.14 -7.28 16.33
N LEU A 34 11.27 -7.44 15.01
CA LEU A 34 10.85 -6.44 14.02
C LEU A 34 9.35 -6.14 14.14
N PHE A 35 8.54 -7.18 14.27
CA PHE A 35 7.09 -7.10 14.47
C PHE A 35 6.78 -6.25 15.71
N THR A 36 7.40 -6.59 16.84
CA THR A 36 7.15 -5.90 18.12
C THR A 36 7.54 -4.43 18.03
N ILE A 37 8.73 -4.15 17.49
CA ILE A 37 9.23 -2.77 17.36
C ILE A 37 8.33 -1.95 16.42
N ILE A 38 7.88 -2.51 15.30
CA ILE A 38 6.98 -1.79 14.38
C ILE A 38 5.60 -1.57 15.02
N VAL A 39 5.02 -2.57 15.69
CA VAL A 39 3.71 -2.41 16.35
C VAL A 39 3.79 -1.38 17.47
N VAL A 40 4.86 -1.36 18.25
CA VAL A 40 5.04 -0.35 19.31
C VAL A 40 5.29 1.02 18.70
N PHE A 41 6.24 1.13 17.76
CA PHE A 41 6.69 2.43 17.27
C PHE A 41 5.70 3.08 16.29
N VAL A 42 5.21 2.30 15.32
CA VAL A 42 4.23 2.76 14.32
C VAL A 42 2.81 2.57 14.85
N GLY A 43 2.52 1.41 15.43
CA GLY A 43 1.17 1.09 15.89
C GLY A 43 0.74 1.73 17.21
N LEU A 44 1.63 2.32 18.02
CA LEU A 44 1.23 3.07 19.23
C LEU A 44 1.62 4.55 19.18
N ARG A 45 1.94 5.04 17.98
CA ARG A 45 2.34 6.43 17.76
C ARG A 45 1.27 7.44 18.24
N TYR A 46 1.74 8.63 18.55
CA TYR A 46 0.91 9.77 18.94
C TYR A 46 1.06 10.90 17.92
N GLN A 47 -0.07 11.44 17.46
CA GLN A 47 -0.14 12.63 16.60
C GLN A 47 0.87 12.67 15.45
N THR A 48 1.07 11.53 14.78
CA THR A 48 1.90 11.47 13.59
C THR A 48 1.03 11.64 12.36
N GLY A 49 1.24 12.75 11.65
CA GLY A 49 0.54 13.08 10.42
C GLY A 49 -0.79 13.78 10.56
N LEU A 50 -1.29 14.24 9.41
CA LEU A 50 -2.52 15.04 9.32
C LEU A 50 -3.77 14.23 9.68
N ASP A 51 -3.82 12.97 9.22
CA ASP A 51 -4.99 12.10 9.37
C ASP A 51 -5.17 11.53 10.80
N TRP A 52 -4.15 11.57 11.66
CA TRP A 52 -4.24 10.98 13.00
C TRP A 52 -5.33 11.63 13.86
N SER A 53 -5.38 12.96 13.87
CA SER A 53 -6.38 13.74 14.61
C SER A 53 -7.79 13.48 14.10
N PHE A 54 -7.93 13.32 12.79
CA PHE A 54 -9.19 12.94 12.17
C PHE A 54 -9.66 11.56 12.67
N TYR A 55 -8.78 10.56 12.65
CA TYR A 55 -9.13 9.20 13.04
C TYR A 55 -9.49 9.06 14.52
N ILE A 56 -8.76 9.72 15.43
CA ILE A 56 -9.09 9.67 16.87
C ILE A 56 -10.41 10.38 17.17
N ASN A 57 -10.69 11.52 16.51
CA ASN A 57 -11.94 12.26 16.72
C ASN A 57 -13.14 11.45 16.22
N LEU A 58 -13.00 10.82 15.04
CA LEU A 58 -14.00 9.90 14.53
C LEU A 58 -14.20 8.69 15.44
N TYR A 59 -13.11 8.12 15.95
CA TYR A 59 -13.16 7.01 16.90
C TYR A 59 -13.88 7.37 18.20
N LYS A 60 -13.79 8.62 18.63
CA LYS A 60 -14.50 9.17 19.80
C LYS A 60 -15.94 9.58 19.51
N GLY A 61 -16.44 9.36 18.30
CA GLY A 61 -17.82 9.69 17.91
C GLY A 61 -18.05 11.15 17.51
N SER A 62 -16.99 11.91 17.20
CA SER A 62 -17.14 13.27 16.67
C SER A 62 -17.76 13.22 15.27
N SER A 63 -18.68 14.16 14.98
CA SER A 63 -19.24 14.30 13.64
C SER A 63 -18.13 14.69 12.64
N SER A 64 -18.16 14.05 11.47
CA SER A 64 -17.25 14.34 10.36
C SER A 64 -18.04 14.92 9.20
N SER A 65 -17.57 16.04 8.65
CA SER A 65 -18.08 16.61 7.40
C SER A 65 -17.59 15.84 6.16
N LEU A 66 -16.49 15.09 6.28
CA LEU A 66 -15.92 14.33 5.16
C LEU A 66 -16.61 12.97 4.99
N ALA A 67 -16.84 12.60 3.74
CA ALA A 67 -17.28 11.26 3.35
C ALA A 67 -16.22 10.22 3.77
N ILE A 68 -16.56 9.46 4.81
CA ILE A 68 -15.78 8.33 5.33
C ILE A 68 -16.27 7.04 4.68
N GLU A 69 -15.33 6.16 4.38
CA GLU A 69 -15.62 4.85 3.85
C GLU A 69 -16.36 3.97 4.90
N PRO A 70 -17.50 3.36 4.53
CA PRO A 70 -18.45 2.79 5.49
C PRO A 70 -17.87 1.63 6.31
N GLY A 71 -16.98 0.82 5.71
CA GLY A 71 -16.31 -0.28 6.40
C GLY A 71 -15.36 0.20 7.50
N TYR A 72 -14.65 1.31 7.26
CA TYR A 72 -13.80 1.91 8.30
C TYR A 72 -14.65 2.50 9.44
N TYR A 73 -15.71 3.23 9.10
CA TYR A 73 -16.62 3.79 10.10
C TYR A 73 -17.20 2.71 11.00
N LEU A 74 -17.76 1.64 10.42
CA LEU A 74 -18.33 0.53 11.18
C LEU A 74 -17.29 -0.13 12.09
N LEU A 75 -16.09 -0.42 11.56
CA LEU A 75 -15.02 -1.05 12.34
C LEU A 75 -14.57 -0.14 13.51
N SER A 76 -14.39 1.15 13.25
CA SER A 76 -14.00 2.14 14.25
C SER A 76 -15.06 2.27 15.35
N TYR A 77 -16.33 2.45 14.95
CA TYR A 77 -17.47 2.59 15.85
C TYR A 77 -17.61 1.38 16.76
N VAL A 78 -17.65 0.16 16.19
CA VAL A 78 -17.74 -1.07 16.98
C VAL A 78 -16.55 -1.20 17.93
N SER A 79 -15.33 -0.93 17.45
CA SER A 79 -14.12 -1.04 18.27
C SER A 79 -14.11 -0.07 19.46
N SER A 80 -14.68 1.13 19.30
CA SER A 80 -14.70 2.14 20.37
C SER A 80 -15.46 1.72 21.64
N PHE A 81 -16.33 0.71 21.55
CA PHE A 81 -17.01 0.15 22.72
C PHE A 81 -16.14 -0.80 23.55
N PHE A 82 -15.08 -1.37 22.96
CA PHE A 82 -14.34 -2.48 23.56
C PHE A 82 -12.89 -2.15 23.90
N ILE A 83 -12.24 -1.28 23.11
CA ILE A 83 -10.81 -1.04 23.21
C ILE A 83 -10.48 0.46 23.10
N GLY A 84 -9.31 0.86 23.57
CA GLY A 84 -8.81 2.21 23.38
C GLY A 84 -8.24 2.43 21.97
N TYR A 85 -8.24 3.69 21.50
CA TYR A 85 -7.76 4.05 20.16
C TYR A 85 -6.31 3.60 19.87
N TRP A 86 -5.41 3.68 20.85
CA TRP A 86 -4.03 3.21 20.66
C TRP A 86 -3.96 1.70 20.42
N PHE A 87 -4.75 0.92 21.16
CA PHE A 87 -4.82 -0.52 20.92
C PHE A 87 -5.45 -0.82 19.56
N TYR A 88 -6.51 -0.10 19.20
CA TYR A 88 -7.14 -0.18 17.88
C TYR A 88 -6.15 0.08 16.72
N GLN A 89 -5.41 1.18 16.77
CA GLN A 89 -4.41 1.51 15.73
C GLN A 89 -3.25 0.50 15.72
N GLY A 90 -2.87 -0.04 16.89
CA GLY A 90 -1.87 -1.08 17.05
C GLY A 90 -2.30 -2.41 16.41
N LEU A 91 -3.55 -2.81 16.60
CA LEU A 91 -4.14 -4.00 15.98
C LEU A 91 -4.18 -3.88 14.45
N ILE A 92 -4.50 -2.71 13.91
CA ILE A 92 -4.45 -2.46 12.46
C ILE A 92 -3.04 -2.64 11.92
N THR A 93 -2.04 -2.10 12.63
CA THR A 93 -0.62 -2.24 12.27
C THR A 93 -0.15 -3.69 12.34
N ALA A 94 -0.55 -4.42 13.39
CA ALA A 94 -0.28 -5.84 13.55
C ALA A 94 -0.94 -6.67 12.43
N PHE A 95 -2.18 -6.35 12.05
CA PHE A 95 -2.90 -7.01 10.97
C PHE A 95 -2.16 -6.86 9.63
N LEU A 96 -1.66 -5.65 9.33
CA LEU A 96 -0.81 -5.41 8.16
C LEU A 96 0.46 -6.27 8.19
N LEU A 97 1.19 -6.28 9.30
CA LEU A 97 2.41 -7.07 9.43
C LEU A 97 2.17 -8.57 9.25
N ILE A 98 1.08 -9.10 9.81
CA ILE A 98 0.69 -10.50 9.63
C ILE A 98 0.41 -10.80 8.15
N CYS A 99 -0.30 -9.90 7.46
CA CYS A 99 -0.61 -10.06 6.04
C CYS A 99 0.67 -10.00 5.18
N LEU A 100 1.56 -9.03 5.43
CA LEU A 100 2.85 -8.91 4.74
C LEU A 100 3.73 -10.13 4.99
N HIS A 101 3.82 -10.60 6.24
CA HIS A 101 4.59 -11.80 6.59
C HIS A 101 4.09 -13.03 5.84
N ARG A 102 2.77 -13.28 5.90
CA ARG A 102 2.16 -14.41 5.18
C ARG A 102 2.39 -14.32 3.67
N TYR A 103 2.30 -13.12 3.10
CA TYR A 103 2.53 -12.90 1.68
C TYR A 103 4.00 -13.14 1.31
N PHE A 104 4.94 -12.40 1.91
CA PHE A 104 6.35 -12.48 1.50
C PHE A 104 7.02 -13.81 1.82
N LYS A 105 6.68 -14.45 2.94
CA LYS A 105 7.25 -15.77 3.31
C LYS A 105 6.92 -16.86 2.28
N GLU A 106 5.83 -16.71 1.52
CA GLU A 106 5.46 -17.64 0.45
C GLU A 106 6.34 -17.47 -0.81
N TYR A 107 6.86 -16.26 -1.06
CA TYR A 107 7.56 -15.92 -2.30
C TYR A 107 9.06 -15.70 -2.14
N THR A 108 9.58 -15.51 -0.92
CA THR A 108 11.01 -15.33 -0.68
C THR A 108 11.45 -15.84 0.69
N LYS A 109 12.69 -16.31 0.77
CA LYS A 109 13.35 -16.64 2.04
C LYS A 109 13.67 -15.36 2.82
N ASN A 110 13.99 -14.27 2.13
CA ASN A 110 14.36 -12.98 2.71
C ASN A 110 13.13 -12.10 2.95
N TYR A 111 12.13 -12.63 3.67
CA TYR A 111 10.88 -11.89 3.91
C TYR A 111 11.04 -10.74 4.90
N LEU A 112 12.05 -10.75 5.80
CA LEU A 112 12.28 -9.60 6.69
C LEU A 112 12.80 -8.41 5.92
N PHE A 113 13.66 -8.65 4.91
CA PHE A 113 14.07 -7.63 3.96
C PHE A 113 12.83 -6.97 3.33
N CYS A 114 11.91 -7.76 2.78
CA CYS A 114 10.72 -7.24 2.12
C CYS A 114 9.79 -6.44 3.05
N ILE A 115 9.59 -6.93 4.28
CA ILE A 115 8.78 -6.21 5.29
C ILE A 115 9.49 -4.92 5.70
N GLY A 116 10.77 -5.00 6.06
CA GLY A 116 11.54 -3.85 6.52
C GLY A 116 11.63 -2.76 5.46
N ILE A 117 11.95 -3.11 4.20
CA ILE A 117 12.06 -2.11 3.12
C ILE A 117 10.70 -1.47 2.82
N PHE A 118 9.61 -2.22 2.95
CA PHE A 118 8.26 -1.66 2.84
C PHE A 118 8.03 -0.56 3.87
N PHE A 119 8.40 -0.77 5.14
CA PHE A 119 8.26 0.23 6.19
C PHE A 119 9.26 1.39 6.08
N LEU A 120 10.47 1.17 5.57
CA LEU A 120 11.42 2.25 5.31
C LEU A 120 10.95 3.14 4.16
N TYR A 121 10.48 2.55 3.07
CA TYR A 121 10.03 3.27 1.89
C TYR A 121 8.69 3.97 2.13
N GLN A 122 7.76 3.33 2.85
CA GLN A 122 6.40 3.83 3.08
C GLN A 122 6.17 4.34 4.50
N PHE A 123 7.23 4.74 5.20
CA PHE A 123 7.14 5.12 6.61
C PHE A 123 6.03 6.13 6.89
N ILE A 124 6.02 7.24 6.16
CA ILE A 124 5.02 8.30 6.31
C ILE A 124 3.62 7.72 6.06
N PHE A 125 3.41 7.06 4.93
CA PHE A 125 2.11 6.48 4.57
C PHE A 125 1.57 5.51 5.63
N VAL A 126 2.38 4.57 6.10
CA VAL A 126 1.97 3.57 7.10
C VAL A 126 1.77 4.21 8.48
N SER A 127 2.37 5.37 8.72
CA SER A 127 2.15 6.17 9.93
C SER A 127 0.96 7.13 9.83
N GLU A 128 0.26 7.26 8.71
CA GLU A 128 -0.83 8.24 8.61
C GLU A 128 -2.15 7.60 8.24
N ALA A 129 -2.18 6.66 7.30
CA ALA A 129 -3.41 6.28 6.64
C ALA A 129 -4.01 4.92 7.08
N LEU A 130 -4.67 4.89 8.25
CA LEU A 130 -5.28 3.66 8.81
C LEU A 130 -6.25 2.96 7.84
N ARG A 131 -7.08 3.74 7.14
CA ARG A 131 -8.03 3.23 6.12
C ARG A 131 -7.32 2.47 5.01
N GLN A 132 -6.25 3.05 4.49
CA GLN A 132 -5.46 2.49 3.41
C GLN A 132 -4.69 1.24 3.86
N ILE A 133 -4.19 1.23 5.09
CA ILE A 133 -3.49 0.07 5.67
C ILE A 133 -4.41 -1.15 5.78
N ILE A 134 -5.66 -0.97 6.23
CA ILE A 134 -6.64 -2.06 6.29
C ILE A 134 -6.94 -2.58 4.89
N ALA A 135 -7.24 -1.67 3.95
CA ALA A 135 -7.52 -2.04 2.58
C ALA A 135 -6.35 -2.80 1.93
N LEU A 136 -5.12 -2.32 2.07
CA LEU A 136 -3.91 -3.00 1.58
C LEU A 136 -3.77 -4.41 2.16
N SER A 137 -4.01 -4.57 3.47
CA SER A 137 -3.92 -5.86 4.15
C SER A 137 -4.92 -6.87 3.56
N ILE A 138 -6.15 -6.44 3.30
CA ILE A 138 -7.19 -7.27 2.65
C ILE A 138 -6.79 -7.59 1.20
N ILE A 139 -6.25 -6.62 0.46
CA ILE A 139 -5.78 -6.81 -0.92
C ILE A 139 -4.63 -7.82 -1.02
N LEU A 140 -3.70 -7.85 -0.05
CA LEU A 140 -2.66 -8.87 -0.01
C LEU A 140 -3.24 -10.29 0.07
N ILE A 141 -4.33 -10.46 0.85
CA ILE A 141 -5.08 -11.73 0.92
C ILE A 141 -5.80 -11.99 -0.40
N ALA A 142 -6.42 -10.97 -1.00
CA ALA A 142 -7.12 -11.07 -2.28
C ALA A 142 -6.17 -11.55 -3.39
N TYR A 143 -4.97 -10.97 -3.50
CA TYR A 143 -3.99 -11.34 -4.52
C TYR A 143 -3.60 -12.82 -4.46
N LYS A 144 -3.49 -13.40 -3.26
CA LYS A 144 -3.26 -14.83 -3.12
C LYS A 144 -4.37 -15.65 -3.79
N LYS A 145 -5.63 -15.21 -3.67
CA LYS A 145 -6.78 -15.86 -4.34
C LYS A 145 -6.76 -15.71 -5.85
N LEU A 146 -6.30 -14.56 -6.35
CA LEU A 146 -6.07 -14.36 -7.78
C LEU A 146 -5.02 -15.34 -8.32
N TYR A 147 -3.89 -15.52 -7.62
CA TYR A 147 -2.87 -16.49 -8.00
C TYR A 147 -3.36 -17.94 -7.96
N GLN A 148 -4.28 -18.26 -7.05
CA GLN A 148 -4.96 -19.56 -6.96
C GLN A 148 -6.08 -19.72 -8.00
N LYS A 149 -6.22 -18.76 -8.94
CA LYS A 149 -7.29 -18.70 -9.95
C LYS A 149 -8.71 -18.66 -9.38
N ASN A 150 -8.87 -18.34 -8.09
CA ASN A 150 -10.16 -18.16 -7.45
C ASN A 150 -10.61 -16.69 -7.57
N ILE A 151 -11.13 -16.37 -8.76
CA ILE A 151 -11.55 -15.00 -9.11
C ILE A 151 -12.70 -14.52 -8.22
N PHE A 152 -13.64 -15.41 -7.85
CA PHE A 152 -14.75 -15.05 -6.97
C PHE A 152 -14.27 -14.54 -5.62
N GLN A 153 -13.38 -15.29 -4.95
CA GLN A 153 -12.81 -14.87 -3.65
C GLN A 153 -11.97 -13.60 -3.79
N PHE A 154 -11.22 -13.46 -4.89
CA PHE A 154 -10.47 -12.24 -5.17
C PHE A 154 -11.40 -11.02 -5.30
N CYS A 155 -12.48 -11.12 -6.07
CA CYS A 155 -13.45 -10.04 -6.25
C CYS A 155 -14.15 -9.69 -4.93
N ALA A 156 -14.60 -10.70 -4.16
CA ALA A 156 -15.25 -10.50 -2.88
C ALA A 156 -14.35 -9.76 -1.87
N LEU A 157 -13.08 -10.18 -1.75
CA LEU A 157 -12.11 -9.51 -0.89
C LEU A 157 -11.75 -8.11 -1.38
N SER A 158 -11.66 -7.90 -2.70
CA SER A 158 -11.39 -6.59 -3.28
C SER A 158 -12.54 -5.60 -3.04
N ILE A 159 -13.79 -6.06 -3.15
CA ILE A 159 -14.97 -5.27 -2.78
C ILE A 159 -14.95 -4.94 -1.29
N LEU A 160 -14.61 -5.91 -0.43
CA LEU A 160 -14.45 -5.65 1.00
C LEU A 160 -13.38 -4.58 1.27
N ALA A 161 -12.25 -4.61 0.57
CA ALA A 161 -11.20 -3.60 0.69
C ALA A 161 -11.67 -2.19 0.28
N ILE A 162 -12.53 -2.08 -0.76
CA ILE A 162 -13.13 -0.82 -1.19
C ILE A 162 -13.97 -0.18 -0.09
N LEU A 163 -14.65 -0.99 0.73
CA LEU A 163 -15.42 -0.48 1.87
C LEU A 163 -14.55 0.20 2.94
N PHE A 164 -13.24 -0.10 2.99
CA PHE A 164 -12.29 0.56 3.89
C PHE A 164 -11.56 1.71 3.19
N HIS A 165 -11.31 1.60 1.89
CA HIS A 165 -10.70 2.67 1.11
C HIS A 165 -11.06 2.57 -0.37
N VAL A 166 -11.72 3.59 -0.90
CA VAL A 166 -12.27 3.58 -2.27
C VAL A 166 -11.21 3.32 -3.35
N SER A 167 -9.98 3.82 -3.18
CA SER A 167 -8.90 3.65 -4.15
C SER A 167 -8.46 2.19 -4.33
N ALA A 168 -8.87 1.26 -3.45
CA ALA A 168 -8.66 -0.17 -3.65
C ALA A 168 -9.31 -0.70 -4.94
N ILE A 169 -10.26 0.04 -5.53
CA ILE A 169 -10.85 -0.28 -6.83
C ILE A 169 -9.83 -0.43 -7.95
N ILE A 170 -8.66 0.24 -7.84
CA ILE A 170 -7.59 0.14 -8.83
C ILE A 170 -7.07 -1.29 -9.02
N VAL A 171 -7.26 -2.17 -8.03
CA VAL A 171 -6.85 -3.57 -8.11
C VAL A 171 -7.59 -4.33 -9.20
N PHE A 172 -8.83 -3.95 -9.54
CA PHE A 172 -9.56 -4.54 -10.66
C PHE A 172 -8.92 -4.21 -12.01
N ALA A 173 -8.28 -3.05 -12.13
CA ALA A 173 -7.55 -2.67 -13.35
C ALA A 173 -6.34 -3.58 -13.62
N ILE A 174 -5.87 -4.34 -12.62
CA ILE A 174 -4.72 -5.25 -12.74
C ILE A 174 -5.11 -6.61 -13.34
N ILE A 175 -6.40 -6.99 -13.29
CA ILE A 175 -6.87 -8.29 -13.79
C ILE A 175 -6.47 -8.56 -15.26
N PRO A 176 -6.67 -7.63 -16.22
CA PRO A 176 -6.29 -7.86 -17.61
C PRO A 176 -4.77 -8.01 -17.81
N PHE A 177 -3.97 -7.48 -16.88
CA PHE A 177 -2.51 -7.52 -16.91
C PHE A 177 -1.92 -8.67 -16.10
N SER A 178 -2.75 -9.47 -15.42
CA SER A 178 -2.31 -10.68 -14.72
C SER A 178 -1.68 -11.72 -15.65
N ASN A 179 -1.92 -11.62 -16.96
CA ASN A 179 -1.25 -12.44 -17.96
C ASN A 179 -0.05 -11.67 -18.55
N HIS A 180 1.15 -12.25 -18.44
CA HIS A 180 2.44 -11.66 -18.83
C HIS A 180 2.53 -11.09 -20.25
N ARG A 181 1.54 -11.36 -21.13
CA ARG A 181 1.48 -10.80 -22.49
C ARG A 181 1.32 -9.28 -22.53
N ASN A 182 0.86 -8.64 -21.46
CA ASN A 182 0.44 -7.24 -21.50
C ASN A 182 1.40 -6.24 -20.81
N VAL A 183 2.59 -6.66 -20.38
CA VAL A 183 3.58 -5.73 -19.76
C VAL A 183 4.05 -4.64 -20.73
N ASN A 184 4.12 -4.94 -22.04
CA ASN A 184 4.45 -3.94 -23.05
C ASN A 184 3.37 -2.85 -23.18
N ILE A 185 2.10 -3.21 -22.94
CA ILE A 185 0.99 -2.24 -22.91
C ILE A 185 1.17 -1.30 -21.71
N LEU A 186 1.53 -1.83 -20.54
CA LEU A 186 1.82 -0.98 -19.37
C LEU A 186 3.00 -0.02 -19.62
N LYS A 187 4.07 -0.49 -20.27
CA LYS A 187 5.19 0.39 -20.67
C LYS A 187 4.73 1.47 -21.62
N MET A 188 3.97 1.12 -22.67
CA MET A 188 3.42 2.07 -23.62
C MET A 188 2.52 3.10 -22.92
N LEU A 189 1.57 2.67 -22.08
CA LEU A 189 0.69 3.55 -21.30
C LEU A 189 1.48 4.46 -20.36
N THR A 190 2.57 3.96 -19.77
CA THR A 190 3.46 4.76 -18.92
C THR A 190 4.17 5.84 -19.73
N VAL A 191 4.73 5.49 -20.89
CA VAL A 191 5.39 6.46 -21.78
C VAL A 191 4.40 7.50 -22.28
N VAL A 192 3.23 7.08 -22.76
CA VAL A 192 2.14 7.99 -23.17
C VAL A 192 1.74 8.90 -22.02
N GLY A 193 1.54 8.35 -20.82
CA GLY A 193 1.21 9.12 -19.62
C GLY A 193 2.27 10.16 -19.27
N VAL A 194 3.56 9.82 -19.37
CA VAL A 194 4.67 10.75 -19.15
C VAL A 194 4.70 11.84 -20.22
N ILE A 195 4.47 11.50 -21.50
CA ILE A 195 4.40 12.49 -22.59
C ILE A 195 3.24 13.46 -22.34
N LEU A 196 2.04 12.95 -22.04
CA LEU A 196 0.87 13.77 -21.73
C LEU A 196 1.13 14.69 -20.54
N ALA A 197 1.75 14.17 -19.48
CA ALA A 197 2.20 14.92 -18.31
C ALA A 197 3.16 16.06 -18.70
N VAL A 198 4.21 15.79 -19.48
CA VAL A 198 5.16 16.82 -19.94
C VAL A 198 4.47 17.90 -20.78
N LEU A 199 3.47 17.53 -21.56
CA LEU A 199 2.65 18.45 -22.36
C LEU A 199 1.57 19.18 -21.53
N ASN A 200 1.47 18.94 -20.22
CA ASN A 200 0.40 19.43 -19.35
C ASN A 200 -1.00 19.07 -19.84
N ILE A 201 -1.16 17.88 -20.44
CA ILE A 201 -2.44 17.34 -20.88
C ILE A 201 -2.88 16.30 -19.85
N TYR A 202 -3.97 16.59 -19.13
CA TYR A 202 -4.52 15.69 -18.11
C TYR A 202 -5.93 15.25 -18.50
N PRO A 203 -6.09 14.11 -19.21
CA PRO A 203 -7.40 13.61 -19.62
C PRO A 203 -8.40 13.46 -18.46
N ILE A 204 -7.89 13.25 -17.24
CA ILE A 204 -8.68 13.14 -16.01
C ILE A 204 -9.46 14.42 -15.69
N GLU A 205 -8.97 15.60 -16.06
CA GLU A 205 -9.66 16.88 -15.81
C GLU A 205 -11.01 16.94 -16.55
N TYR A 206 -11.06 16.42 -17.79
CA TYR A 206 -12.31 16.33 -18.54
C TYR A 206 -13.31 15.39 -17.90
N ILE A 207 -12.83 14.27 -17.35
CA ILE A 207 -13.67 13.31 -16.61
C ILE A 207 -14.21 13.96 -15.34
N ILE A 208 -13.37 14.68 -14.59
CA ILE A 208 -13.79 15.39 -13.37
C ILE A 208 -14.81 16.48 -13.70
N LYS A 209 -14.62 17.20 -14.81
CA LYS A 209 -15.59 18.19 -15.31
C LYS A 209 -16.94 17.54 -15.62
N LEU A 210 -16.96 16.38 -16.26
CA LEU A 210 -18.21 15.64 -16.51
C LEU A 210 -18.87 15.16 -15.20
N ILE A 211 -18.09 14.59 -14.28
CA ILE A 211 -18.59 14.15 -12.96
C ILE A 211 -19.12 15.32 -12.14
N SER A 212 -18.51 16.51 -12.27
CA SER A 212 -18.91 17.71 -11.54
C SER A 212 -20.30 18.23 -11.90
N MET A 213 -20.86 17.79 -13.03
CA MET A 213 -22.22 18.09 -13.49
C MET A 213 -23.29 17.22 -12.81
N LEU A 214 -22.89 16.15 -12.11
CA LEU A 214 -23.81 15.31 -11.34
C LEU A 214 -24.19 16.00 -10.01
N PRO A 215 -25.37 15.68 -9.43
CA PRO A 215 -25.79 16.23 -8.14
C PRO A 215 -24.72 16.04 -7.07
N ALA A 216 -24.40 17.10 -6.33
CA ALA A 216 -23.33 17.08 -5.35
C ALA A 216 -23.60 16.05 -4.25
N GLY A 217 -22.67 15.11 -4.08
CA GLY A 217 -22.56 14.23 -2.92
C GLY A 217 -21.14 14.31 -2.36
N GLY A 218 -20.96 13.93 -1.08
CA GLY A 218 -19.67 14.13 -0.37
C GLY A 218 -18.44 13.50 -1.06
N TYR A 219 -18.62 12.47 -1.90
CA TYR A 219 -17.54 11.90 -2.72
C TYR A 219 -17.16 12.78 -3.92
N ILE A 220 -18.12 13.47 -4.54
CA ILE A 220 -17.86 14.40 -5.64
C ILE A 220 -17.10 15.63 -5.13
N GLU A 221 -17.48 16.14 -3.95
CA GLU A 221 -16.75 17.24 -3.30
C GLU A 221 -15.31 16.83 -2.95
N LYS A 222 -15.12 15.60 -2.45
CA LYS A 222 -13.79 15.03 -2.20
C LYS A 222 -12.94 14.94 -3.47
N ILE A 223 -13.51 14.52 -4.60
CA ILE A 223 -12.82 14.46 -5.90
C ILE A 223 -12.48 15.88 -6.38
N LYS A 224 -13.41 16.84 -6.25
CA LYS A 224 -13.17 18.24 -6.61
C LYS A 224 -12.02 18.83 -5.81
N TRP A 225 -11.98 18.56 -4.50
CA TRP A 225 -10.90 19.04 -3.64
C TRP A 225 -9.52 18.50 -4.06
N TYR A 226 -9.40 17.20 -4.37
CA TYR A 226 -8.16 16.63 -4.91
C TYR A 226 -7.80 17.13 -6.32
N SER A 227 -8.74 17.72 -7.05
CA SER A 227 -8.53 18.24 -8.41
C SER A 227 -8.17 19.73 -8.46
N GLN A 228 -8.35 20.43 -7.34
CA GLN A 228 -8.19 21.88 -7.22
C GLN A 228 -6.79 22.30 -6.76
N ASP A 229 -5.79 21.39 -6.79
CA ASP A 229 -4.45 21.71 -6.30
C ASP A 229 -3.77 22.79 -7.17
N ASP A 230 -3.88 24.04 -6.71
CA ASP A 230 -3.13 25.23 -7.16
C ASP A 230 -1.60 25.11 -6.91
N TYR A 231 -1.15 24.00 -6.31
CA TYR A 231 0.26 23.67 -6.00
C TYR A 231 0.81 22.52 -6.83
N ALA A 232 0.24 22.26 -8.01
CA ALA A 232 0.84 21.36 -8.99
C ALA A 232 2.19 21.94 -9.47
N GLY A 233 3.26 21.65 -8.73
CA GLY A 233 4.64 21.88 -9.17
C GLY A 233 4.95 21.07 -10.43
N THR A 234 6.22 21.01 -10.81
CA THR A 234 6.63 20.27 -12.01
C THR A 234 6.12 18.83 -12.00
N VAL A 235 5.45 18.44 -13.08
CA VAL A 235 4.81 17.12 -13.29
C VAL A 235 5.78 15.96 -13.08
N LEU A 236 7.06 16.19 -13.38
CA LEU A 236 8.17 15.29 -13.07
C LEU A 236 8.62 15.46 -11.62
N THR A 237 7.81 14.96 -10.70
CA THR A 237 8.25 14.85 -9.30
C THR A 237 9.39 13.83 -9.19
N PHE A 238 10.30 14.02 -8.23
CA PHE A 238 11.33 13.02 -7.91
C PHE A 238 10.72 11.64 -7.66
N SER A 239 9.54 11.59 -7.01
CA SER A 239 8.79 10.35 -6.78
C SER A 239 8.40 9.64 -8.07
N LEU A 240 7.86 10.37 -9.05
CA LEU A 240 7.50 9.81 -10.35
C LEU A 240 8.73 9.30 -11.09
N THR A 241 9.79 10.11 -11.16
CA THR A 241 11.06 9.74 -11.80
C THR A 241 11.67 8.49 -11.17
N PHE A 242 11.70 8.42 -9.84
CA PHE A 242 12.19 7.25 -9.11
C PHE A 242 11.36 6.00 -9.40
N LYS A 243 10.02 6.11 -9.41
CA LYS A 243 9.12 5.00 -9.75
C LYS A 243 9.35 4.49 -11.17
N LEU A 244 9.54 5.41 -12.14
CA LEU A 244 9.85 5.04 -13.52
C LEU A 244 11.17 4.27 -13.59
N ILE A 245 12.24 4.80 -12.98
CA ILE A 245 13.55 4.13 -12.91
C ILE A 245 13.40 2.73 -12.30
N ALA A 246 12.69 2.60 -11.17
CA ALA A 246 12.47 1.33 -10.51
C ALA A 246 11.75 0.31 -11.42
N VAL A 247 10.72 0.73 -12.17
CA VAL A 247 10.01 -0.14 -13.12
C VAL A 247 10.91 -0.60 -14.26
N PHE A 248 11.70 0.30 -14.85
CA PHE A 248 12.63 -0.05 -15.93
C PHE A 248 13.76 -0.96 -15.44
N LEU A 249 14.34 -0.68 -14.26
CA LEU A 249 15.36 -1.54 -13.65
C LEU A 249 14.80 -2.93 -13.31
N PHE A 250 13.57 -2.99 -12.80
CA PHE A 250 12.90 -4.26 -12.51
C PHE A 250 12.70 -5.07 -13.79
N ASP A 251 12.18 -4.46 -14.85
CA ASP A 251 11.97 -5.14 -16.13
C ASP A 251 13.30 -5.59 -16.76
N TYR A 252 14.32 -4.73 -16.76
CA TYR A 252 15.66 -5.09 -17.22
C TYR A 252 16.22 -6.29 -16.45
N ARG A 253 16.18 -6.24 -15.11
CA ARG A 253 16.71 -7.32 -14.27
C ARG A 253 15.90 -8.61 -14.42
N PHE A 254 14.58 -8.51 -14.52
CA PHE A 254 13.71 -9.65 -14.75
C PHE A 254 14.04 -10.35 -16.09
N ASN A 255 14.20 -9.57 -17.17
CA ASN A 255 14.57 -10.12 -18.47
C ASN A 255 15.98 -10.73 -18.46
N TYR A 256 16.94 -10.10 -17.77
CA TYR A 256 18.29 -10.65 -17.59
C TYR A 256 18.28 -12.00 -16.86
N ILE A 257 17.55 -12.11 -15.74
CA ILE A 257 17.43 -13.37 -15.00
C ILE A 257 16.76 -14.43 -15.87
N LYS A 258 15.74 -14.05 -16.64
CA LYS A 258 15.04 -14.97 -17.54
C LYS A 258 15.95 -15.50 -18.66
N SER A 259 16.82 -14.67 -19.21
CA SER A 259 17.73 -15.08 -20.30
C SER A 259 18.95 -15.84 -19.81
N ASN A 260 19.52 -15.46 -18.66
CA ASN A 260 20.85 -15.93 -18.24
C ASN A 260 20.82 -16.87 -17.03
N GLU A 261 19.77 -16.82 -16.21
CA GLU A 261 19.71 -17.54 -14.94
C GLU A 261 18.32 -18.21 -14.74
N PRO A 262 17.84 -19.04 -15.70
CA PRO A 262 16.48 -19.58 -15.67
C PRO A 262 16.20 -20.48 -14.45
N ILE A 263 17.25 -20.99 -13.79
CA ILE A 263 17.18 -21.79 -12.56
C ILE A 263 16.56 -20.99 -11.40
N PHE A 264 16.69 -19.66 -11.40
CA PHE A 264 16.10 -18.79 -10.37
C PHE A 264 14.64 -18.42 -10.66
N ILE A 265 14.15 -18.68 -11.88
CA ILE A 265 12.74 -18.55 -12.20
C ILE A 265 12.10 -19.90 -11.96
N ASN A 266 11.35 -20.01 -10.87
CA ASN A 266 10.59 -21.21 -10.58
C ASN A 266 9.49 -21.36 -11.66
N THR A 267 9.78 -22.12 -12.72
CA THR A 267 8.87 -22.39 -13.85
C THR A 267 7.76 -23.36 -13.49
N LYS A 268 7.66 -23.80 -12.22
CA LYS A 268 6.50 -24.55 -11.74
C LYS A 268 5.33 -23.61 -11.48
N LYS A 269 4.62 -23.24 -12.54
CA LYS A 269 3.17 -22.99 -12.54
C LYS A 269 2.57 -23.44 -13.85
#